data_AF-A0A6N2YXC0-F1
#
_entry.id   AF-A0A6N2YXC0-F1
#
_cell.length_a   1.000
_cell.length_b   1.000
_cell.length_c   1.000
_cell.angle_alpha   90.00
_cell.angle_beta   90.00
_cell.angle_gamma   90.00
#
_symmetry.space_group_name_H-M   'P 1'
#
loop_
_entity.id
_entity.type
_entity.pdbx_description
1 polymer ?
#
loop_
_entity_poly.entity_id
_entity_poly.type
_entity_poly.pdbx_seq_one_letter_code
_entity_poly.pdbx_strand_id
1 'polypeptide(L)'
;MSLKYEKLIRKMTLAEKAVMMSGKNTWETVDFEKYGIPSMVMSDGPHGLRRQAGAGDHLGLNASLPATCFPTAAGVANSWDEALGEEIGEALAEEAVTMGVNVILGPGLNIKRSSLCGRNFEYFSEDPYHAGKMAAAYVRGIQRSFVFRSKGKIWYQAFWYLIAFCIVTCIVNSINCIWVAVAGMFVPGWLYDIGTTVLNGGVSMVVFFFVNKIIFPEGEAK
;
A
#
# COMPACT_ATOMS: atom_id res chain seq x y z
N MET A 1 16.86 14.74 16.83
CA MET A 1 16.35 14.33 15.51
C MET A 1 15.43 15.44 15.03
N SER A 2 15.79 16.16 13.96
CA SER A 2 14.86 17.12 13.32
C SER A 2 13.99 16.34 12.35
N LEU A 3 12.68 16.32 12.59
CA LEU A 3 11.74 15.63 11.72
C LEU A 3 11.67 16.34 10.36
N LYS A 4 11.55 15.59 9.26
CA LYS A 4 11.61 16.12 7.88
C LYS A 4 10.64 17.30 7.64
N TYR A 5 9.55 17.39 8.39
CA TYR A 5 8.50 18.41 8.26
C TYR A 5 8.76 19.71 9.05
N GLU A 6 9.71 19.77 9.99
CA GLU A 6 9.96 20.98 10.80
C GLU A 6 10.34 22.20 9.96
N LYS A 7 11.16 21.97 8.92
CA LYS A 7 11.57 23.03 7.99
C LYS A 7 10.39 23.58 7.19
N LEU A 8 9.38 22.77 6.90
CA LEU A 8 8.15 23.21 6.22
C LEU A 8 7.28 24.03 7.15
N ILE A 9 7.03 23.55 8.38
CA ILE A 9 6.20 24.24 9.38
C ILE A 9 6.80 25.61 9.75
N ARG A 10 8.14 25.74 9.80
CA ARG A 10 8.80 27.03 10.06
C ARG A 10 8.58 28.07 8.96
N LYS A 11 8.33 27.64 7.72
CA LYS A 11 8.03 28.54 6.60
C LYS A 11 6.57 29.01 6.59
N MET A 12 5.69 28.34 7.35
CA MET A 12 4.27 28.67 7.42
C MET A 12 4.00 29.84 8.36
N THR A 13 3.12 30.72 7.93
CA THR A 13 2.48 31.75 8.76
C THR A 13 1.59 31.10 9.81
N LEU A 14 1.21 31.86 10.85
CA LEU A 14 0.26 31.39 11.85
C LEU A 14 -1.11 31.06 11.25
N ALA A 15 -1.56 31.85 10.27
CA ALA A 15 -2.82 31.62 9.58
C ALA A 15 -2.81 30.32 8.77
N GLU A 16 -1.74 30.04 8.00
CA GLU A 16 -1.60 28.76 7.27
C GLU A 16 -1.60 27.55 8.22
N LYS A 17 -0.95 27.67 9.40
CA LYS A 17 -1.00 26.63 10.43
C LYS A 17 -2.40 26.42 10.99
N ALA A 18 -3.15 27.50 11.22
CA ALA A 18 -4.52 27.40 11.70
C ALA A 18 -5.43 26.71 10.68
N VAL A 19 -5.28 27.02 9.39
CA VAL A 19 -6.04 26.37 8.30
C VAL A 19 -5.77 24.86 8.25
N MET A 20 -4.54 24.42 8.48
CA MET A 20 -4.16 23.01 8.49
C MET A 20 -4.90 22.18 9.57
N MET A 21 -5.45 22.83 10.60
CA MET A 21 -6.23 22.19 11.66
C MET A 21 -7.69 21.92 11.26
N SER A 22 -8.06 22.18 10.00
CA SER A 22 -9.39 21.94 9.46
C SER A 22 -9.33 21.21 8.12
N GLY A 23 -10.36 20.42 7.84
CA GLY A 23 -10.55 19.81 6.54
C GLY A 23 -10.92 20.84 5.48
N LYS A 24 -10.51 20.59 4.24
CA LYS A 24 -10.99 21.33 3.06
C LYS A 24 -12.49 21.11 2.86
N ASN A 25 -12.91 19.88 3.12
CA ASN A 25 -14.28 19.42 3.16
C ASN A 25 -14.38 18.26 4.16
N THR A 26 -15.49 17.51 4.14
CA THR A 26 -15.75 16.39 5.04
C THR A 26 -14.69 15.27 4.99
N TRP A 27 -14.07 15.06 3.83
CA TRP A 27 -13.23 13.87 3.57
C TRP A 27 -11.79 14.19 3.18
N GLU A 28 -11.45 15.47 3.00
CA GLU A 28 -10.17 15.87 2.43
C GLU A 28 -9.46 16.91 3.31
N THR A 29 -8.15 16.75 3.47
CA THR A 29 -7.33 17.79 4.09
C THR A 29 -7.11 18.96 3.15
N VAL A 30 -6.80 20.13 3.69
CA VAL A 30 -6.37 21.27 2.86
C VAL A 30 -5.04 20.94 2.19
N ASP A 31 -4.97 21.17 0.88
CA ASP A 31 -3.72 21.17 0.12
C ASP A 31 -2.96 22.48 0.29
N PHE A 32 -1.63 22.38 0.38
CA PHE A 32 -0.73 23.54 0.45
C PHE A 32 0.33 23.45 -0.66
N GLU A 33 -0.05 23.84 -1.88
CA GLU A 33 0.81 23.78 -3.08
C GLU A 33 2.15 24.49 -2.89
N LYS A 34 2.15 25.65 -2.24
CA LYS A 34 3.36 26.44 -1.89
C LYS A 34 4.42 25.62 -1.16
N TYR A 35 4.00 24.62 -0.40
CA TYR A 35 4.86 23.75 0.40
C TYR A 35 4.99 22.34 -0.19
N GLY A 36 4.36 22.08 -1.33
CA GLY A 36 4.32 20.76 -1.96
C GLY A 36 3.54 19.71 -1.14
N ILE A 37 2.55 20.14 -0.34
CA ILE A 37 1.75 19.25 0.49
C ILE A 37 0.42 18.99 -0.22
N PRO A 38 0.18 17.78 -0.75
CA PRO A 38 -1.09 17.45 -1.40
C PRO A 38 -2.21 17.27 -0.37
N SER A 39 -3.45 17.37 -0.85
CA SER A 39 -4.62 16.96 -0.06
C SER A 39 -4.59 15.45 0.15
N MET A 40 -4.91 15.01 1.37
CA MET A 40 -5.12 13.61 1.70
C MET A 40 -6.62 13.34 1.77
N VAL A 41 -7.01 12.26 1.11
CA VAL A 41 -8.36 11.72 1.11
C VAL A 41 -8.53 10.72 2.25
N MET A 42 -9.60 10.90 3.01
CA MET A 42 -10.07 10.00 4.07
C MET A 42 -11.35 9.31 3.62
N SER A 43 -11.55 8.06 4.04
CA SER A 43 -12.81 7.35 3.81
C SER A 43 -13.10 6.40 4.96
N ASP A 44 -14.38 6.26 5.30
CA ASP A 44 -14.86 5.11 6.06
C ASP A 44 -14.59 3.82 5.26
N GLY A 45 -14.49 2.65 5.89
CA GLY A 45 -14.54 2.42 7.33
C GLY A 45 -13.99 1.04 7.74
N PRO A 46 -14.29 0.57 8.96
CA PRO A 46 -13.58 -0.55 9.59
C PRO A 46 -13.80 -1.93 8.95
N HIS A 47 -14.80 -2.10 8.09
CA HIS A 47 -15.13 -3.39 7.45
C HIS A 47 -15.52 -3.21 5.97
N GLY A 48 -14.88 -2.26 5.28
CA GLY A 48 -15.08 -1.98 3.86
C GLY A 48 -15.02 -0.49 3.56
N LEU A 49 -14.58 -0.14 2.35
CA LEU A 49 -14.50 1.27 1.96
C LEU A 49 -15.84 1.82 1.50
N ARG A 50 -16.12 3.05 1.93
CA ARG A 50 -17.30 3.83 1.55
C ARG A 50 -16.89 5.15 0.91
N ARG A 51 -16.16 5.05 -0.21
CA ARG A 51 -15.77 6.22 -1.00
C ARG A 51 -16.98 6.68 -1.81
N GLN A 52 -17.51 7.87 -1.49
CA GLN A 52 -18.63 8.43 -2.24
C GLN A 52 -18.21 8.83 -3.67
N ALA A 53 -19.06 8.51 -4.66
CA ALA A 53 -18.94 9.00 -6.01
C ALA A 53 -19.53 10.43 -6.08
N GLY A 54 -18.67 11.42 -6.29
CA GLY A 54 -19.08 12.84 -6.41
C GLY A 54 -18.75 13.70 -5.19
N ALA A 55 -19.50 14.78 -4.97
CA ALA A 55 -19.28 15.69 -3.87
C ALA A 55 -19.63 15.01 -2.54
N GLY A 56 -18.62 14.71 -1.72
CA GLY A 56 -18.82 13.99 -0.47
C GLY A 56 -19.75 14.74 0.48
N ASP A 57 -20.79 14.07 0.96
CA ASP A 57 -21.62 14.56 2.07
C ASP A 57 -21.20 13.86 3.38
N HIS A 58 -21.63 14.41 4.51
CA HIS A 58 -21.42 13.81 5.83
C HIS A 58 -22.54 12.81 6.22
N LEU A 59 -23.64 12.75 5.46
CA LEU A 59 -24.83 11.95 5.76
C LEU A 59 -24.79 10.55 5.12
N GLY A 60 -23.87 10.29 4.19
CA GLY A 60 -23.80 9.07 3.39
C GLY A 60 -24.83 8.96 2.27
N LEU A 61 -25.45 10.05 1.80
CA LEU A 61 -26.58 9.96 0.85
C LEU A 61 -26.13 9.72 -0.60
N ASN A 62 -24.88 10.05 -0.94
CA ASN A 62 -24.36 9.79 -2.27
C ASN A 62 -24.01 8.31 -2.48
N ALA A 63 -24.16 7.84 -3.72
CA ALA A 63 -23.76 6.50 -4.11
C ALA A 63 -22.26 6.29 -3.81
N SER A 64 -21.92 5.16 -3.18
CA SER A 64 -20.53 4.78 -2.97
C SER A 64 -19.99 4.04 -4.19
N LEU A 65 -18.69 4.18 -4.45
CA LEU A 65 -17.99 3.30 -5.37
C LEU A 65 -18.11 1.85 -4.88
N PRO A 66 -18.24 0.87 -5.79
CA PRO A 66 -18.25 -0.54 -5.40
C PRO A 66 -16.99 -0.91 -4.62
N ALA A 67 -17.19 -1.56 -3.48
CA ALA A 67 -16.13 -2.00 -2.57
C ALA A 67 -16.55 -3.32 -1.92
N THR A 68 -15.58 -4.08 -1.41
CA THR A 68 -15.86 -5.31 -0.67
C THR A 68 -16.41 -4.96 0.71
N CYS A 69 -17.58 -5.52 1.03
CA CYS A 69 -18.15 -5.45 2.37
C CYS A 69 -17.67 -6.66 3.17
N PHE A 70 -16.64 -6.46 4.00
CA PHE A 70 -16.08 -7.50 4.84
C PHE A 70 -17.00 -7.80 6.03
N PRO A 71 -16.87 -8.99 6.67
CA PRO A 71 -17.53 -9.25 7.93
C PRO A 71 -17.16 -8.18 8.97
N THR A 72 -18.11 -7.86 9.84
CA THR A 72 -17.91 -6.85 10.88
C THR A 72 -16.82 -7.29 11.87
N ALA A 73 -16.18 -6.34 12.55
CA ALA A 73 -15.11 -6.66 13.51
C ALA A 73 -15.57 -7.62 14.61
N ALA A 74 -16.85 -7.56 15.01
CA ALA A 74 -17.43 -8.53 15.93
C ALA A 74 -17.42 -9.96 15.36
N GLY A 75 -17.75 -10.12 14.08
CA GLY A 75 -17.69 -11.42 13.39
C GLY A 75 -16.26 -11.92 13.25
N VAL A 76 -15.35 -11.07 12.75
CA VAL A 76 -13.95 -11.45 12.54
C VAL A 76 -13.25 -11.77 13.87
N ALA A 77 -13.55 -11.06 14.95
CA ALA A 77 -13.03 -11.39 16.28
C ALA A 77 -13.39 -12.81 16.74
N ASN A 78 -14.50 -13.40 16.28
CA ASN A 78 -14.86 -14.78 16.64
C ASN A 78 -13.97 -15.83 15.95
N SER A 79 -13.14 -15.45 14.97
CA SER A 79 -12.14 -16.35 14.37
C SER A 79 -10.94 -16.60 15.29
N TRP A 80 -10.61 -15.65 16.17
CA TRP A 80 -9.36 -15.63 16.94
C TRP A 80 -8.09 -15.73 16.08
N ASP A 81 -8.19 -15.33 14.81
CA ASP A 81 -7.13 -15.47 13.82
C ASP A 81 -6.57 -14.08 13.43
N GLU A 82 -5.40 -13.75 13.99
CA GLU A 82 -4.68 -12.52 13.63
C GLU A 82 -4.23 -12.52 12.15
N ALA A 83 -3.94 -13.68 11.56
CA ALA A 83 -3.50 -13.75 10.17
C ALA A 83 -4.65 -13.41 9.22
N LEU A 84 -5.87 -13.89 9.51
CA LEU A 84 -7.08 -13.47 8.80
C LEU A 84 -7.32 -11.96 8.91
N GLY A 85 -7.09 -11.38 10.09
CA GLY A 85 -7.20 -9.94 10.28
C GLY A 85 -6.18 -9.14 9.46
N GLU A 86 -4.94 -9.63 9.33
CA GLU A 86 -3.92 -9.04 8.46
C GLU A 86 -4.31 -9.12 6.99
N GLU A 87 -4.82 -10.26 6.53
CA GLU A 87 -5.30 -10.47 5.15
C GLU A 87 -6.43 -9.49 4.78
N ILE A 88 -7.42 -9.34 5.66
CA ILE A 88 -8.50 -8.35 5.47
C ILE A 88 -7.91 -6.93 5.43
N GLY A 89 -6.95 -6.62 6.31
CA GLY A 89 -6.27 -5.33 6.31
C GLY A 89 -5.54 -5.03 5.01
N GLU A 90 -4.86 -6.02 4.43
CA GLU A 90 -4.18 -5.91 3.13
C GLU A 90 -5.18 -5.62 2.01
N ALA A 91 -6.28 -6.39 1.95
CA ALA A 91 -7.32 -6.20 0.94
C ALA A 91 -7.99 -4.82 1.04
N LEU A 92 -8.26 -4.33 2.26
CA LEU A 92 -8.77 -2.98 2.49
C LEU A 92 -7.82 -1.91 1.95
N ALA A 93 -6.51 -2.09 2.14
CA ALA A 93 -5.54 -1.13 1.62
C ALA A 93 -5.39 -1.18 0.10
N GLU A 94 -5.51 -2.35 -0.53
CA GLU A 94 -5.54 -2.46 -1.99
C GLU A 94 -6.73 -1.70 -2.60
N GLU A 95 -7.91 -1.82 -1.98
CA GLU A 95 -9.10 -1.04 -2.37
C GLU A 95 -8.87 0.46 -2.14
N ALA A 96 -8.23 0.85 -1.02
CA ALA A 96 -7.99 2.24 -0.69
C ALA A 96 -7.07 2.91 -1.71
N VAL A 97 -5.97 2.22 -2.06
CA VAL A 97 -5.06 2.67 -3.10
C VAL A 97 -5.77 2.79 -4.45
N THR A 98 -6.62 1.83 -4.79
CA THR A 98 -7.37 1.84 -6.06
C THR A 98 -8.36 3.01 -6.14
N MET A 99 -8.97 3.39 -5.03
CA MET A 99 -9.92 4.49 -4.93
C MET A 99 -9.28 5.85 -4.60
N GLY A 100 -7.95 5.91 -4.49
CA GLY A 100 -7.23 7.14 -4.15
C GLY A 100 -7.47 7.63 -2.72
N VAL A 101 -7.76 6.71 -1.79
CA VAL A 101 -7.91 6.97 -0.36
C VAL A 101 -6.56 6.85 0.33
N ASN A 102 -6.14 7.89 1.04
CA ASN A 102 -4.87 7.93 1.78
C ASN A 102 -5.01 7.39 3.21
N VAL A 103 -6.17 7.57 3.83
CA VAL A 103 -6.43 7.19 5.22
C VAL A 103 -7.79 6.50 5.32
N ILE A 104 -7.76 5.26 5.82
CA ILE A 104 -8.98 4.52 6.18
C ILE A 104 -9.36 4.89 7.61
N LEU A 105 -10.63 5.25 7.84
CA LEU A 105 -11.15 5.56 9.16
C LEU A 105 -11.53 4.28 9.92
N GLY A 106 -10.51 3.54 10.36
CA GLY A 106 -10.66 2.31 11.12
C GLY A 106 -9.31 1.71 11.55
N PRO A 107 -9.32 0.56 12.23
CA PRO A 107 -10.51 -0.15 12.71
C PRO A 107 -11.11 0.47 13.99
N GLY A 108 -12.33 0.05 14.36
CA GLY A 108 -12.96 0.44 15.62
C GLY A 108 -12.42 -0.39 16.81
N LEU A 109 -11.92 0.28 17.85
CA LEU A 109 -11.24 -0.37 18.99
C LEU A 109 -11.90 -0.08 20.35
N ASN A 110 -13.16 0.37 20.38
CA ASN A 110 -13.86 0.53 21.65
C ASN A 110 -14.13 -0.84 22.31
N ILE A 111 -14.12 -0.88 23.64
CA ILE A 111 -14.45 -2.08 24.40
C ILE A 111 -15.97 -2.21 24.54
N LYS A 112 -16.49 -3.41 24.28
CA LYS A 112 -17.93 -3.75 24.42
C LYS A 112 -18.35 -3.87 25.88
N ARG A 113 -18.33 -2.77 26.63
CA ARG A 113 -18.72 -2.75 28.05
C ARG A 113 -20.16 -3.21 28.30
N SER A 114 -21.07 -2.89 27.38
CA SER A 114 -22.49 -3.23 27.46
C SER A 114 -22.95 -3.71 26.10
N SER A 115 -23.72 -4.80 26.07
CA SER A 115 -24.28 -5.37 24.86
C SER A 115 -25.26 -4.43 24.13
N LEU A 116 -25.80 -3.43 24.83
CA LEU A 116 -26.79 -2.48 24.29
C LEU A 116 -26.18 -1.36 23.42
N CYS A 117 -24.84 -1.24 23.33
CA CYS A 117 -24.22 -0.21 22.50
C CYS A 117 -24.45 -0.52 21.00
N GLY A 118 -25.10 0.41 20.29
CA GLY A 118 -25.48 0.24 18.89
C GLY A 118 -24.32 0.07 17.90
N ARG A 119 -23.08 0.39 18.30
CA ARG A 119 -21.87 0.21 17.48
C ARG A 119 -21.05 -1.02 17.88
N ASN A 120 -21.54 -1.87 18.77
CA ASN A 120 -20.80 -3.08 19.16
C ASN A 120 -20.45 -4.01 17.99
N PHE A 121 -21.22 -3.97 16.89
CA PHE A 121 -20.94 -4.81 15.72
C PHE A 121 -19.62 -4.45 15.04
N GLU A 122 -19.20 -3.19 15.05
CA GLU A 122 -17.97 -2.69 14.41
C GLU A 122 -16.74 -2.70 15.36
N TYR A 123 -16.91 -3.13 16.61
CA TYR A 123 -15.81 -3.32 17.56
C TYR A 123 -15.47 -4.80 17.71
N PHE A 124 -14.21 -5.12 18.06
CA PHE A 124 -13.73 -6.50 18.13
C PHE A 124 -14.29 -7.27 19.34
N SER A 125 -14.00 -6.83 20.57
CA SER A 125 -14.27 -7.62 21.78
C SER A 125 -14.62 -6.77 23.02
N GLU A 126 -15.17 -7.42 24.03
CA GLU A 126 -15.19 -6.92 25.42
C GLU A 126 -13.84 -7.13 26.14
N ASP A 127 -13.05 -8.09 25.67
CA ASP A 127 -11.71 -8.36 26.20
C ASP A 127 -10.66 -7.45 25.51
N PRO A 128 -9.86 -6.68 26.28
CA PRO A 128 -8.91 -5.73 25.72
C PRO A 128 -7.71 -6.40 25.03
N TYR A 129 -7.29 -7.58 25.47
CA TYR A 129 -6.16 -8.28 24.84
C TYR A 129 -6.54 -8.76 23.45
N HIS A 130 -7.67 -9.45 23.35
CA HIS A 130 -8.23 -9.92 22.10
C HIS A 130 -8.53 -8.77 21.14
N ALA A 131 -9.22 -7.73 21.63
CA ALA A 131 -9.51 -6.55 20.82
C ALA A 131 -8.23 -5.88 20.30
N GLY A 132 -7.21 -5.74 21.16
CA GLY A 132 -5.93 -5.15 20.80
C GLY A 132 -5.17 -5.98 19.76
N LYS A 133 -5.13 -7.30 19.91
CA LYS A 133 -4.45 -8.21 18.96
C LYS A 133 -5.10 -8.19 17.59
N MET A 134 -6.42 -8.32 17.53
CA MET A 134 -7.17 -8.29 16.26
C MET A 134 -7.07 -6.92 15.57
N ALA A 135 -7.17 -5.82 16.32
CA ALA A 135 -7.02 -4.48 15.74
C ALA A 135 -5.59 -4.23 15.24
N ALA A 136 -4.57 -4.68 15.97
CA ALA A 136 -3.18 -4.56 15.54
C ALA A 136 -2.92 -5.35 14.26
N ALA A 137 -3.51 -6.54 14.10
CA ALA A 137 -3.46 -7.31 12.87
C ALA A 137 -4.02 -6.51 11.67
N TYR A 138 -5.23 -5.95 11.80
CA TYR A 138 -5.82 -5.08 10.76
C TYR A 138 -4.89 -3.92 10.39
N VAL A 139 -4.37 -3.21 11.40
CA VAL A 139 -3.49 -2.05 11.20
C VAL A 139 -2.19 -2.47 10.50
N ARG A 140 -1.60 -3.62 10.86
CA ARG A 140 -0.41 -4.15 10.18
C ARG A 140 -0.69 -4.42 8.71
N GLY A 141 -1.80 -5.11 8.39
CA GLY A 141 -2.21 -5.37 7.01
C GLY A 141 -2.41 -4.08 6.21
N ILE A 142 -3.18 -3.13 6.76
CA ILE A 142 -3.48 -1.85 6.10
C ILE A 142 -2.20 -1.05 5.83
N GLN A 143 -1.33 -0.91 6.84
CA GLN A 143 -0.14 -0.09 6.73
C GLN A 143 1.01 -0.76 5.97
N ARG A 144 0.97 -2.09 5.78
CA ARG A 144 1.96 -2.84 4.99
C ARG A 144 1.83 -2.54 3.49
N SER A 145 0.64 -2.28 2.99
CA SER A 145 0.37 -2.04 1.55
C SER A 145 0.86 -0.70 1.01
N PHE A 146 1.88 -0.09 1.63
CA PHE A 146 2.53 1.13 1.11
C PHE A 146 3.44 0.89 -0.11
N VAL A 147 3.34 -0.28 -0.73
CA VAL A 147 4.39 -0.84 -1.58
C VAL A 147 3.91 -0.95 -3.02
N PHE A 148 4.50 -0.09 -3.86
CA PHE A 148 4.49 -0.06 -5.32
C PHE A 148 3.14 0.14 -6.04
N ARG A 149 2.79 1.40 -6.32
CA ARG A 149 2.10 1.73 -7.57
C ARG A 149 2.73 2.91 -8.28
N SER A 150 2.76 2.78 -9.60
CA SER A 150 3.29 3.73 -10.57
C SER A 150 2.81 5.16 -10.29
N LYS A 151 3.66 5.99 -9.68
CA LYS A 151 3.42 7.42 -9.53
C LYS A 151 3.56 8.11 -10.90
N GLY A 152 2.50 8.11 -11.69
CA GLY A 152 2.21 9.11 -12.74
C GLY A 152 3.23 9.32 -13.88
N LYS A 153 4.29 8.53 -13.99
CA LYS A 153 5.34 8.69 -15.01
C LYS A 153 5.47 7.44 -15.89
N ILE A 154 4.40 7.09 -16.58
CA ILE A 154 4.33 5.85 -17.37
C ILE A 154 5.46 5.76 -18.41
N TRP A 155 5.82 6.89 -19.03
CA TRP A 155 6.91 6.95 -20.01
C TRP A 155 8.30 6.76 -19.39
N TYR A 156 8.52 7.26 -18.18
CA TYR A 156 9.78 7.04 -17.44
C TYR A 156 9.94 5.56 -17.06
N GLN A 157 8.84 4.91 -16.67
CA GLN A 157 8.83 3.47 -16.36
C GLN A 157 9.05 2.63 -17.61
N ALA A 158 8.32 2.92 -18.68
CA ALA A 158 8.48 2.25 -19.97
C ALA A 158 9.92 2.37 -20.49
N PHE A 159 10.54 3.55 -20.36
CA PHE A 159 11.93 3.77 -20.73
C PHE A 159 12.90 2.88 -19.95
N TRP A 160 12.79 2.84 -18.62
CA TRP A 160 13.68 2.03 -17.80
C TRP A 160 13.45 0.53 -17.95
N TYR A 161 12.19 0.09 -18.15
CA TYR A 161 11.91 -1.29 -18.51
C TYR A 161 12.44 -1.67 -19.89
N LEU A 162 12.43 -0.75 -20.86
CA LEU A 162 13.06 -0.95 -22.16
C LEU A 162 14.59 -1.09 -22.03
N ILE A 163 15.23 -0.25 -21.21
CA ILE A 163 16.66 -0.40 -20.90
C ILE A 163 16.93 -1.76 -20.25
N ALA A 164 16.14 -2.17 -19.26
CA ALA A 164 16.27 -3.48 -18.62
C ALA A 164 16.15 -4.61 -19.65
N PHE A 165 15.15 -4.54 -20.53
CA PHE A 165 14.95 -5.51 -21.61
C PHE A 165 16.16 -5.58 -22.54
N CYS A 166 16.70 -4.45 -22.99
CA CYS A 166 17.89 -4.43 -23.84
C CYS A 166 19.13 -5.00 -23.12
N ILE A 167 19.35 -4.65 -21.86
CA ILE A 167 20.48 -5.16 -21.06
C ILE A 167 20.36 -6.67 -20.86
N VAL A 168 19.20 -7.16 -20.44
CA VAL A 168 18.94 -8.60 -20.26
C VAL A 168 19.11 -9.32 -21.58
N THR A 169 18.53 -8.81 -22.67
CA THR A 169 18.66 -9.41 -24.00
C THR A 169 20.11 -9.49 -24.42
N CYS A 170 20.90 -8.42 -24.29
CA CYS A 170 22.31 -8.42 -24.69
C CYS A 170 23.16 -9.33 -23.80
N ILE A 171 23.00 -9.28 -22.47
CA ILE A 171 23.83 -10.04 -21.53
C ILE A 171 23.43 -11.51 -21.53
N VAL A 172 22.14 -11.80 -21.29
CA VAL A 172 21.64 -13.17 -21.17
C VAL A 172 21.73 -13.90 -22.51
N ASN A 173 21.42 -13.26 -23.65
CA ASN A 173 21.59 -13.95 -24.94
C ASN A 173 23.06 -14.14 -25.29
N SER A 174 23.95 -13.18 -25.04
CA SER A 174 25.38 -13.37 -25.33
C SER A 174 25.99 -14.48 -24.47
N ILE A 175 25.65 -14.53 -23.18
CA ILE A 175 26.12 -15.57 -22.28
C ILE A 175 25.50 -16.92 -22.64
N ASN A 176 24.20 -16.98 -22.96
CA ASN A 176 23.56 -18.22 -23.42
C ASN A 176 24.16 -18.72 -24.73
N CYS A 177 24.47 -17.85 -25.69
CA CYS A 177 25.10 -18.28 -26.92
C CYS A 177 26.43 -19.00 -26.68
N ILE A 178 27.18 -18.63 -25.63
CA ILE A 178 28.43 -19.30 -25.26
C ILE A 178 28.16 -20.52 -24.37
N TRP A 179 27.31 -20.38 -23.35
CA TRP A 179 26.98 -21.41 -22.38
C TRP A 179 26.27 -22.61 -23.02
N VAL A 180 25.24 -22.35 -23.84
CA VAL A 180 24.50 -23.38 -24.57
C VAL A 180 25.40 -24.09 -25.59
N ALA A 181 26.31 -23.36 -26.24
CA ALA A 181 27.18 -23.93 -27.27
C ALA A 181 28.35 -24.75 -26.69
N VAL A 182 28.88 -24.37 -25.52
CA VAL A 182 30.13 -24.95 -24.99
C VAL A 182 29.90 -25.79 -23.74
N ALA A 183 29.06 -25.36 -22.80
CA ALA A 183 28.95 -26.03 -21.50
C ALA A 183 28.35 -27.44 -21.63
N GLY A 184 27.37 -27.63 -22.51
CA GLY A 184 26.78 -28.95 -22.77
C GLY A 184 27.78 -30.01 -23.27
N MET A 185 28.97 -29.60 -23.73
CA MET A 185 30.04 -30.51 -24.16
C MET A 185 30.95 -30.94 -23.01
N PHE A 186 30.97 -30.21 -21.89
CA PHE A 186 31.98 -30.39 -20.83
C PHE A 186 31.39 -30.63 -19.44
N VAL A 187 30.08 -30.41 -19.23
CA VAL A 187 29.43 -30.64 -17.94
C VAL A 187 28.26 -31.63 -18.02
N PRO A 188 27.98 -32.38 -16.94
CA PRO A 188 26.80 -33.25 -16.85
C PRO A 188 25.49 -32.45 -16.99
N GLY A 189 24.46 -33.07 -17.56
CA GLY A 189 23.18 -32.40 -17.88
C GLY A 189 22.52 -31.69 -16.69
N TRP A 190 22.54 -32.28 -15.50
CA TRP A 190 21.97 -31.65 -14.30
C TRP A 190 22.66 -30.32 -13.92
N LEU A 191 23.98 -30.21 -14.16
CA LEU A 191 24.74 -28.99 -13.87
C LEU A 191 24.50 -27.93 -14.96
N TYR A 192 24.33 -28.38 -16.20
CA TYR A 192 23.92 -27.53 -17.32
C TYR A 192 22.55 -26.89 -17.09
N ASP A 193 21.56 -27.67 -16.62
CA ASP A 193 20.21 -27.19 -16.35
C ASP A 193 20.15 -26.17 -15.21
N ILE A 194 20.90 -26.41 -14.12
CA ILE A 194 21.05 -25.44 -13.02
C ILE A 194 21.68 -24.15 -13.53
N GLY A 195 22.79 -24.24 -14.27
CA GLY A 195 23.48 -23.07 -14.82
C GLY A 195 22.58 -22.25 -15.74
N THR A 196 21.82 -22.93 -16.61
CA THR A 196 20.85 -22.29 -17.51
C THR A 196 19.72 -21.59 -16.74
N THR A 197 19.22 -22.21 -15.67
CA THR A 197 18.18 -21.62 -14.81
C THR A 197 18.70 -20.38 -14.07
N VAL A 198 19.93 -20.44 -13.56
CA VAL A 198 20.57 -19.31 -12.87
C VAL A 198 20.88 -18.17 -13.84
N LEU A 199 21.34 -18.46 -15.05
CA LEU A 199 21.63 -17.45 -16.07
C LEU A 199 20.37 -16.77 -16.58
N ASN A 200 19.33 -17.54 -16.91
CA ASN A 200 18.08 -16.99 -17.44
C ASN A 200 17.23 -16.30 -16.36
N GLY A 201 17.07 -16.93 -15.19
CA GLY A 201 16.25 -16.40 -14.11
C GLY A 201 17.01 -15.43 -13.21
N GLY A 202 18.19 -15.83 -12.73
CA GLY A 202 18.96 -15.08 -11.74
C GLY A 202 19.51 -13.75 -12.27
N VAL A 203 20.15 -13.74 -13.46
CA VAL A 203 20.68 -12.50 -14.04
C VAL A 203 19.56 -11.52 -14.36
N SER A 204 18.45 -12.01 -14.93
CA SER A 204 17.26 -11.20 -15.21
C SER A 204 16.69 -10.58 -13.94
N MET A 205 16.55 -11.36 -12.86
CA MET A 205 16.06 -10.85 -11.58
C MET A 205 16.95 -9.74 -11.01
N VAL A 206 18.28 -9.87 -11.08
CA VAL A 206 19.20 -8.84 -10.59
C VAL A 206 19.02 -7.54 -11.38
N VAL A 207 18.95 -7.59 -12.71
CA VAL A 207 18.74 -6.40 -13.54
C VAL A 207 17.39 -5.75 -13.22
N PHE A 208 16.31 -6.53 -13.13
CA PHE A 208 14.99 -6.02 -12.77
C PHE A 208 14.96 -5.43 -11.35
N PHE A 209 15.69 -6.00 -10.40
CA PHE A 209 15.78 -5.46 -9.05
C PHE A 209 16.36 -4.04 -9.03
N PHE A 210 17.47 -3.81 -9.74
CA PHE A 210 18.07 -2.47 -9.84
C PHE A 210 17.18 -1.49 -10.61
N VAL A 211 16.58 -1.92 -11.71
CA VAL A 211 15.65 -1.09 -12.48
C VAL A 211 14.43 -0.71 -11.63
N ASN A 212 13.86 -1.66 -10.88
CA ASN A 212 12.79 -1.39 -9.94
C ASN A 212 13.23 -0.39 -8.86
N LYS A 213 14.46 -0.47 -8.35
CA LYS A 213 14.98 0.52 -7.39
C LYS A 213 15.15 1.92 -7.99
N ILE A 214 15.45 2.03 -9.29
CA ILE A 214 15.54 3.32 -10.00
C ILE A 214 14.16 3.90 -10.30
N ILE A 215 13.22 3.05 -10.70
CA ILE A 215 11.84 3.42 -10.98
C ILE A 215 11.10 3.80 -9.69
N PHE A 216 11.39 3.07 -8.61
CA PHE A 216 10.76 3.17 -7.31
C PHE A 216 11.83 3.29 -6.20
N PRO A 217 12.51 4.44 -6.09
CA PRO A 217 13.52 4.63 -5.06
C PRO A 217 12.89 4.57 -3.67
N GLU A 218 13.38 3.65 -2.83
CA GLU A 218 13.03 3.60 -1.41
C GLU A 218 13.34 4.96 -0.77
N GLY A 219 12.31 5.67 -0.31
CA GLY A 219 12.47 6.88 0.50
C GLY A 219 12.11 8.21 -0.15
N GLU A 220 11.62 8.28 -1.38
CA GLU A 220 10.93 9.49 -1.86
C GLU A 220 9.49 9.52 -1.35
N ALA A 221 9.36 9.94 -0.08
CA ALA A 221 8.17 10.63 0.37
C ALA A 221 7.93 11.82 -0.58
N LYS A 222 6.93 11.67 -1.45
CA LYS A 222 6.24 12.76 -2.14
C LYS A 222 4.82 12.69 -1.68
#